data_AF-S5REQ8-F1
#
_entry.id   AF-S5REQ8-F1
#
_cell.length_a   1.000
_cell.length_b   1.000
_cell.length_c   1.000
_cell.angle_alpha   90.00
_cell.angle_beta   90.00
_cell.angle_gamma   90.00
#
_symmetry.space_group_name_H-M   'P 1'
#
loop_
_entity.id
_entity.type
_entity.pdbx_description
1 polymer ?
#
loop_
_entity_poly.entity_id
_entity_poly.type
_entity_poly.pdbx_seq_one_letter_code
_entity_poly.pdbx_strand_id
1 'polypeptide(L)'
;EMRAGMSYFHETIWKGVPKFLRRVDTALKNIGINERVPYNAPLIQFSSWMGGDRDGNPRVTPEVTRDVCLLARMMAANLYYSQIEDLMFEMSMWRCSDELRHRADVLHRSSKKDAKHYIEFWKQIPPNEPYRVILGDVRDKLYQTRERVRQLLAHGISDIPEEAVFTNVEQFLEPLELCYRSLCSCGDRAIADGSLLDFLRQVSTFGLSLVRLDIRQESDRHTDVIDAITKHLEIGSYREWSEEKRQEWLLSELSGKRPLFGPDLPKTEEIADVLETFHVIAE
;
A
#
# COMPACT_ATOMS: atom_id res chain seq x y z
N GLU A 1 -15.26 -4.15 -12.48
CA GLU A 1 -14.02 -4.28 -13.27
C GLU A 1 -12.78 -4.46 -12.40
N MET A 2 -12.50 -3.53 -11.48
CA MET A 2 -11.31 -3.59 -10.61
C MET A 2 -11.10 -4.97 -9.94
N ARG A 3 -12.10 -5.51 -9.21
CA ARG A 3 -12.02 -6.84 -8.60
C ARG A 3 -11.65 -7.97 -9.57
N ALA A 4 -12.18 -7.91 -10.80
CA ALA A 4 -11.91 -8.92 -11.83
C ALA A 4 -10.48 -8.75 -12.38
N GLY A 5 -10.01 -7.52 -12.61
CA GLY A 5 -8.63 -7.27 -13.03
C GLY A 5 -7.61 -7.72 -11.98
N MET A 6 -7.95 -7.60 -10.69
CA MET A 6 -7.06 -8.02 -9.60
C MET A 6 -6.97 -9.55 -9.42
N SER A 7 -7.76 -10.37 -10.12
CA SER A 7 -7.71 -11.84 -9.99
C SER A 7 -6.36 -12.42 -10.44
N TYR A 8 -5.75 -11.84 -11.48
CA TYR A 8 -4.45 -12.27 -12.00
C TYR A 8 -3.32 -12.13 -10.98
N PHE A 9 -3.45 -11.19 -10.02
CA PHE A 9 -2.50 -11.09 -8.91
C PHE A 9 -2.53 -12.34 -8.05
N HIS A 10 -3.73 -12.73 -7.60
CA HIS A 10 -3.92 -13.90 -6.77
C HIS A 10 -3.51 -15.20 -7.49
N GLU A 11 -3.82 -15.32 -8.78
CA GLU A 11 -3.59 -16.55 -9.54
C GLU A 11 -2.12 -16.74 -9.96
N THR A 12 -1.45 -15.68 -10.45
CA THR A 12 -0.16 -15.84 -11.13
C THR A 12 0.89 -14.82 -10.73
N ILE A 13 0.58 -13.51 -10.76
CA ILE A 13 1.60 -12.45 -10.61
C ILE A 13 2.24 -12.48 -9.23
N TRP A 14 1.45 -12.74 -8.17
CA TRP A 14 1.92 -12.80 -6.79
C TRP A 14 3.08 -13.78 -6.58
N LYS A 15 2.98 -14.97 -7.18
CA LYS A 15 4.01 -16.02 -7.12
C LYS A 15 5.05 -15.88 -8.24
N GLY A 16 4.66 -15.27 -9.36
CA GLY A 16 5.48 -15.09 -10.55
C GLY A 16 6.63 -14.11 -10.33
N VAL A 17 6.37 -12.96 -9.69
CA VAL A 17 7.38 -11.92 -9.44
C VAL A 17 8.60 -12.45 -8.66
N PRO A 18 8.45 -13.01 -7.44
CA PRO A 18 9.60 -13.52 -6.70
C PRO A 18 10.35 -14.61 -7.47
N LYS A 19 9.64 -15.50 -8.17
CA LYS A 19 10.25 -16.55 -9.02
C LYS A 19 11.09 -15.96 -10.15
N PHE A 20 10.63 -14.89 -10.79
CA PHE A 20 11.42 -14.17 -11.79
C PHE A 20 12.65 -13.50 -11.16
N LEU A 21 12.50 -12.82 -10.03
CA LEU A 21 13.63 -12.18 -9.34
C LEU A 21 14.70 -13.19 -8.88
N ARG A 22 14.30 -14.41 -8.46
CA ARG A 22 15.24 -15.51 -8.24
C ARG A 22 15.99 -15.92 -9.51
N ARG A 23 15.33 -15.88 -10.68
CA ARG A 23 16.00 -16.16 -11.96
C ARG A 23 17.04 -15.08 -12.29
N VAL A 24 16.75 -13.82 -11.95
CA VAL A 24 17.71 -12.72 -12.09
C VAL A 24 18.94 -12.97 -11.20
N ASP A 25 18.75 -13.35 -9.93
CA ASP A 25 19.87 -13.71 -9.04
C ASP A 25 20.75 -14.82 -9.65
N THR A 26 20.15 -15.87 -10.21
CA THR A 26 20.89 -16.97 -10.87
C THR A 26 21.65 -16.48 -12.10
N ALA A 27 21.03 -15.61 -12.91
CA ALA A 27 21.68 -15.03 -14.09
C ALA A 27 22.89 -14.16 -13.70
N LEU A 28 22.76 -13.33 -12.65
CA LEU A 28 23.86 -12.52 -12.10
C LEU A 28 25.02 -13.40 -11.63
N LYS A 29 24.72 -14.49 -10.92
CA LYS A 29 25.74 -15.45 -10.48
C LYS A 29 26.50 -16.09 -11.63
N ASN A 30 25.81 -16.42 -12.72
CA ASN A 30 26.42 -17.03 -13.91
C ASN A 30 27.39 -16.09 -14.65
N ILE A 31 27.27 -14.78 -14.46
CA ILE A 31 28.18 -13.77 -15.02
C ILE A 31 29.22 -13.26 -14.01
N GLY A 32 29.33 -13.92 -12.84
CA GLY A 32 30.36 -13.62 -11.83
C GLY A 32 29.93 -12.63 -10.73
N ILE A 33 28.68 -12.18 -10.71
CA ILE A 33 28.14 -11.32 -9.65
C ILE A 33 27.57 -12.22 -8.54
N ASN A 34 28.26 -12.27 -7.39
CA ASN A 34 27.89 -13.14 -6.27
C ASN A 34 26.79 -12.55 -5.36
N GLU A 35 26.38 -11.32 -5.61
CA GLU A 35 25.32 -10.62 -4.89
C GLU A 35 23.95 -10.91 -5.53
N ARG A 36 22.91 -10.95 -4.70
CA ARG A 36 21.52 -10.98 -5.17
C ARG A 36 21.05 -9.57 -5.47
N VAL A 37 20.01 -9.46 -6.30
CA VAL A 37 19.28 -8.19 -6.43
C VAL A 37 18.74 -7.82 -5.03
N PRO A 38 19.02 -6.60 -4.53
CA PRO A 38 18.46 -6.12 -3.26
C PRO A 38 16.94 -6.30 -3.25
N TYR A 39 16.38 -6.87 -2.17
CA TYR A 39 14.95 -7.20 -2.12
C TYR A 39 14.04 -5.98 -2.28
N ASN A 40 14.54 -4.80 -1.88
CA ASN A 40 13.86 -3.51 -1.92
C ASN A 40 14.08 -2.74 -3.23
N ALA A 41 14.80 -3.29 -4.22
CA ALA A 41 14.95 -2.66 -5.52
C ALA A 41 13.63 -2.78 -6.31
N PRO A 42 12.98 -1.66 -6.72
CA PRO A 42 11.67 -1.69 -7.37
C PRO A 42 11.79 -2.03 -8.87
N LEU A 43 12.33 -3.22 -9.19
CA LEU A 43 12.57 -3.66 -10.58
C LEU A 43 11.29 -3.83 -11.39
N ILE A 44 10.21 -4.23 -10.74
CA ILE A 44 8.88 -4.41 -11.33
C ILE A 44 7.88 -3.72 -10.41
N GLN A 45 7.00 -2.92 -10.98
CA GLN A 45 5.91 -2.24 -10.29
C GLN A 45 4.64 -2.36 -11.14
N PHE A 46 3.48 -2.27 -10.48
CA PHE A 46 2.19 -2.36 -11.12
C PHE A 46 1.35 -1.11 -10.81
N SER A 47 0.67 -0.60 -11.83
CA SER A 47 -0.34 0.46 -11.71
C SER A 47 -1.67 -0.02 -12.28
N SER A 48 -2.73 0.70 -11.97
CA SER A 48 -4.08 0.44 -12.46
C SER A 48 -4.78 1.75 -12.81
N TRP A 49 -5.62 1.69 -13.84
CA TRP A 49 -6.56 2.77 -14.19
C TRP A 49 -7.99 2.47 -13.74
N MET A 50 -8.27 1.24 -13.32
CA MET A 50 -9.62 0.78 -12.97
C MET A 50 -10.14 1.51 -11.72
N GLY A 51 -11.06 2.45 -11.91
CA GLY A 51 -11.61 3.31 -10.86
C GLY A 51 -10.86 4.63 -10.65
N GLY A 52 -9.85 4.92 -11.49
CA GLY A 52 -9.12 6.19 -11.50
C GLY A 52 -9.25 6.96 -12.81
N ASP A 53 -9.40 6.27 -13.93
CA ASP A 53 -9.68 6.87 -15.24
C ASP A 53 -11.15 7.27 -15.38
N ARG A 54 -11.40 8.57 -15.38
CA ARG A 54 -12.73 9.20 -15.50
C ARG A 54 -12.89 10.03 -16.77
N ASP A 55 -11.89 10.01 -17.65
CA ASP A 55 -11.89 10.69 -18.93
C ASP A 55 -13.03 10.15 -19.82
N GLY A 56 -14.02 11.01 -20.11
CA GLY A 56 -15.24 10.65 -20.84
C GLY A 56 -16.14 9.61 -20.14
N ASN A 57 -15.91 9.31 -18.85
CA ASN A 57 -16.64 8.28 -18.13
C ASN A 57 -17.19 8.77 -16.78
N PRO A 58 -18.43 9.32 -16.75
CA PRO A 58 -19.03 9.87 -15.53
C PRO A 58 -19.40 8.80 -14.48
N ARG A 59 -19.27 7.50 -14.80
CA ARG A 59 -19.51 6.43 -13.82
C ARG A 59 -18.35 6.26 -12.83
N VAL A 60 -17.19 6.85 -13.11
CA VAL A 60 -16.03 6.83 -12.21
C VAL A 60 -16.08 8.08 -11.34
N THR A 61 -16.83 7.98 -10.24
CA THR A 61 -17.03 9.05 -9.27
C THR A 61 -15.88 9.10 -8.24
N PRO A 62 -15.77 10.17 -7.43
CA PRO A 62 -14.79 10.24 -6.34
C PRO A 62 -14.94 9.08 -5.34
N GLU A 63 -16.18 8.70 -5.01
CA GLU A 63 -16.46 7.55 -4.14
C GLU A 63 -15.94 6.24 -4.74
N VAL A 64 -16.14 6.01 -6.05
CA VAL A 64 -15.59 4.83 -6.74
C VAL A 64 -14.07 4.78 -6.61
N THR A 65 -13.38 5.92 -6.75
CA THR A 65 -11.92 6.01 -6.57
C THR A 65 -11.51 5.63 -5.14
N ARG A 66 -12.22 6.14 -4.13
CA ARG A 66 -11.99 5.80 -2.72
C ARG A 66 -12.17 4.30 -2.48
N ASP A 67 -13.27 3.74 -2.98
CA ASP A 67 -13.62 2.33 -2.84
C ASP A 67 -12.59 1.40 -3.45
N VAL A 68 -12.09 1.70 -4.66
CA VAL A 68 -11.08 0.85 -5.30
C VAL A 68 -9.73 0.92 -4.57
N CYS A 69 -9.35 2.08 -4.02
CA CYS A 69 -8.15 2.22 -3.20
C CYS A 69 -8.25 1.37 -1.92
N LEU A 70 -9.39 1.44 -1.22
CA LEU A 70 -9.65 0.60 -0.05
C LEU A 70 -9.68 -0.89 -0.42
N LEU A 71 -10.36 -1.25 -1.51
CA LEU A 71 -10.43 -2.65 -1.94
C LEU A 71 -9.05 -3.22 -2.31
N ALA A 72 -8.21 -2.43 -2.97
CA ALA A 72 -6.82 -2.77 -3.26
C ALA A 72 -6.01 -3.05 -1.98
N ARG A 73 -6.13 -2.18 -0.97
CA ARG A 73 -5.48 -2.38 0.34
C ARG A 73 -5.99 -3.63 1.06
N MET A 74 -7.29 -3.89 1.01
CA MET A 74 -7.90 -5.08 1.61
C MET A 74 -7.37 -6.36 0.93
N MET A 75 -7.29 -6.38 -0.39
CA MET A 75 -6.76 -7.51 -1.16
C MET A 75 -5.27 -7.75 -0.86
N ALA A 76 -4.46 -6.68 -0.76
CA ALA A 76 -3.06 -6.77 -0.37
C ALA A 76 -2.92 -7.43 1.00
N ALA A 77 -3.61 -6.88 2.02
CA ALA A 77 -3.57 -7.39 3.38
C ALA A 77 -4.01 -8.86 3.45
N ASN A 78 -5.01 -9.26 2.67
CA ASN A 78 -5.50 -10.63 2.66
C ASN A 78 -4.49 -11.62 2.03
N LEU A 79 -3.77 -11.21 0.96
CA LEU A 79 -2.70 -12.01 0.37
C LEU A 79 -1.53 -12.21 1.33
N TYR A 80 -1.08 -11.12 1.98
CA TYR A 80 -0.03 -11.20 2.99
C TYR A 80 -0.47 -12.03 4.21
N TYR A 81 -1.70 -11.85 4.68
CA TYR A 81 -2.25 -12.59 5.82
C TYR A 81 -2.30 -14.11 5.55
N SER A 82 -2.65 -14.53 4.34
CA SER A 82 -2.62 -15.96 3.99
C SER A 82 -1.20 -16.51 3.94
N GLN A 83 -0.24 -15.75 3.40
CA GLN A 83 1.13 -16.23 3.21
C GLN A 83 2.00 -16.16 4.48
N ILE A 84 1.72 -15.23 5.40
CA ILE A 84 2.49 -15.12 6.65
C ILE A 84 2.32 -16.38 7.51
N GLU A 85 1.17 -17.06 7.44
CA GLU A 85 0.94 -18.31 8.16
C GLU A 85 1.86 -19.44 7.66
N ASP A 86 2.04 -19.57 6.34
CA ASP A 86 3.00 -20.52 5.75
C ASP A 86 4.43 -20.21 6.21
N LEU A 87 4.80 -18.92 6.24
CA LEU A 87 6.11 -18.49 6.73
C LEU A 87 6.30 -18.81 8.21
N MET A 88 5.25 -18.62 9.03
CA MET A 88 5.28 -19.03 10.43
C MET A 88 5.50 -20.54 10.58
N PHE A 89 4.88 -21.38 9.74
CA PHE A 89 5.10 -22.82 9.77
C PHE A 89 6.56 -23.18 9.50
N GLU A 90 7.16 -22.59 8.46
CA GLU A 90 8.54 -22.83 8.06
C GLU A 90 9.57 -22.31 9.09
N MET A 91 9.28 -21.18 9.74
CA MET A 91 10.22 -20.49 10.63
C MET A 91 10.18 -20.98 12.09
N SER A 92 10.38 -22.28 12.31
CA SER A 92 10.39 -22.92 13.64
C SER A 92 11.72 -22.83 14.39
N MET A 93 12.71 -22.12 13.84
CA MET A 93 14.07 -22.04 14.39
C MET A 93 14.07 -21.37 15.77
N TRP A 94 14.88 -21.91 16.68
CA TRP A 94 15.07 -21.37 18.02
C TRP A 94 16.31 -20.47 18.16
N ARG A 95 17.29 -20.60 17.26
CA ARG A 95 18.51 -19.77 17.24
C ARG A 95 18.21 -18.41 16.59
N CYS A 96 18.54 -17.33 17.28
CA CYS A 96 18.36 -15.97 16.78
C CYS A 96 19.41 -15.02 17.36
N SER A 97 19.48 -13.81 16.80
CA SER A 97 20.27 -12.72 17.37
C SER A 97 19.69 -12.22 18.69
N ASP A 98 20.52 -11.56 19.50
CA ASP A 98 20.11 -10.94 20.76
C ASP A 98 18.99 -9.90 20.56
N GLU A 99 19.08 -9.14 19.46
CA GLU A 99 18.08 -8.15 19.08
C GLU A 99 16.70 -8.80 18.84
N LEU A 100 16.66 -9.87 18.03
CA LEU A 100 15.42 -10.57 17.73
C LEU A 100 14.86 -11.26 18.98
N ARG A 101 15.74 -11.84 19.82
CA ARG A 101 15.35 -12.43 21.11
C ARG A 101 14.65 -11.40 21.99
N HIS A 102 15.27 -10.23 22.16
CA HIS A 102 14.72 -9.17 22.99
C HIS A 102 13.35 -8.72 22.49
N ARG A 103 13.19 -8.49 21.17
CA ARG A 103 11.89 -8.09 20.59
C ARG A 103 10.82 -9.19 20.80
N ALA A 104 11.17 -10.45 20.59
CA ALA A 104 10.25 -11.57 20.81
C ALA A 104 9.82 -11.67 22.28
N ASP A 105 10.74 -11.49 23.24
CA ASP A 105 10.43 -11.54 24.67
C ASP A 105 9.53 -10.38 25.12
N VAL A 106 9.67 -9.19 24.52
CA VAL A 106 8.77 -8.05 24.74
C VAL A 106 7.38 -8.38 24.23
N LEU A 107 7.25 -8.84 22.98
CA LEU A 107 5.97 -9.19 22.37
C LEU A 107 5.24 -10.33 23.09
N HIS A 108 5.99 -11.36 23.51
CA HIS A 108 5.41 -12.48 24.25
C HIS A 108 4.81 -12.04 25.59
N ARG A 109 5.46 -11.09 26.28
CA ARG A 109 4.95 -10.51 27.55
C ARG A 109 3.75 -9.59 27.35
N SER A 110 3.69 -8.86 26.24
CA SER A 110 2.59 -7.95 25.92
C SER A 110 1.39 -8.62 25.26
N SER A 111 1.54 -9.86 24.77
CA SER A 111 0.45 -10.60 24.12
C SER A 111 -0.69 -10.86 25.12
N LYS A 112 -1.76 -10.05 25.02
CA LYS A 112 -3.00 -10.27 25.77
C LYS A 112 -3.60 -11.63 25.41
N LYS A 113 -4.21 -12.30 26.39
CA LYS A 113 -4.89 -13.61 26.25
C LYS A 113 -6.26 -13.51 25.54
N ASP A 114 -6.66 -12.33 25.08
CA ASP A 114 -8.00 -12.12 24.55
C ASP A 114 -8.22 -12.80 23.19
N ALA A 115 -9.48 -13.18 22.96
CA ALA A 115 -9.95 -14.12 21.94
C ALA A 115 -9.37 -13.86 20.55
N LYS A 116 -8.34 -14.62 20.19
CA LYS A 116 -7.73 -14.55 18.88
C LYS A 116 -8.60 -15.28 17.85
N HIS A 117 -8.85 -14.65 16.70
CA HIS A 117 -9.83 -15.10 15.68
C HIS A 117 -9.31 -16.20 14.73
N TYR A 118 -8.25 -16.92 15.09
CA TYR A 118 -7.59 -17.88 14.23
C TYR A 118 -7.63 -19.32 14.77
N ILE A 119 -7.28 -20.29 13.92
CA ILE A 119 -7.33 -21.74 14.19
C ILE A 119 -6.53 -22.12 15.45
N GLU A 120 -6.99 -23.14 16.19
CA GLU A 120 -6.43 -23.60 17.46
C GLU A 120 -4.90 -23.77 17.47
N PHE A 121 -4.33 -24.18 16.34
CA PHE A 121 -2.90 -24.43 16.16
C PHE A 121 -2.02 -23.24 16.58
N TRP A 122 -2.49 -22.00 16.42
CA TRP A 122 -1.72 -20.80 16.74
C TRP A 122 -2.07 -20.15 18.08
N LYS A 123 -2.96 -20.76 18.89
CA LYS A 123 -3.52 -20.14 20.12
C LYS A 123 -2.43 -19.70 21.10
N GLN A 124 -1.31 -20.44 21.15
CA GLN A 124 -0.16 -20.06 21.95
C GLN A 124 1.13 -20.39 21.22
N ILE A 125 1.90 -19.36 20.86
CA ILE A 125 3.22 -19.51 20.25
C ILE A 125 4.25 -19.61 21.37
N PRO A 126 5.03 -20.71 21.44
CA PRO A 126 6.07 -20.87 22.45
C PRO A 126 7.16 -19.79 22.34
N PRO A 127 7.67 -19.23 23.46
CA PRO A 127 8.69 -18.17 23.42
C PRO A 127 10.06 -18.66 22.92
N ASN A 128 10.30 -19.97 22.92
CA ASN A 128 11.50 -20.58 22.31
C ASN A 128 11.47 -20.60 20.77
N GLU A 129 10.37 -20.18 20.14
CA GLU A 129 10.24 -20.02 18.68
C GLU A 129 10.14 -18.52 18.31
N PRO A 130 11.23 -17.75 18.44
CA PRO A 130 11.17 -16.30 18.44
C PRO A 130 10.75 -15.70 17.09
N TYR A 131 11.09 -16.33 15.96
CA TYR A 131 10.62 -15.88 14.64
C TYR A 131 9.09 -16.00 14.53
N ARG A 132 8.49 -17.10 15.01
CA ARG A 132 7.03 -17.26 15.02
C ARG A 132 6.34 -16.23 15.92
N VAL A 133 6.97 -15.84 17.03
CA VAL A 133 6.43 -14.76 17.88
C VAL A 133 6.37 -13.43 17.11
N ILE A 134 7.44 -13.06 16.41
CA ILE A 134 7.50 -11.85 15.58
C ILE A 134 6.48 -11.92 14.44
N LEU A 135 6.49 -13.00 13.67
CA LEU A 135 5.60 -13.18 12.52
C LEU A 135 4.12 -13.29 12.95
N GLY A 136 3.86 -13.81 14.16
CA GLY A 136 2.53 -13.83 14.76
C GLY A 136 1.99 -12.42 15.05
N ASP A 137 2.83 -11.51 15.55
CA ASP A 137 2.47 -10.09 15.72
C ASP A 137 2.19 -9.42 14.36
N VAL A 138 3.03 -9.70 13.35
CA VAL A 138 2.84 -9.23 11.98
C VAL A 138 1.50 -9.71 11.41
N ARG A 139 1.17 -11.00 11.59
CA ARG A 139 -0.12 -11.57 11.18
C ARG A 139 -1.28 -10.89 11.89
N ASP A 140 -1.18 -10.69 13.20
CA ASP A 140 -2.24 -10.06 14.01
C ASP A 140 -2.47 -8.62 13.52
N LYS A 141 -1.42 -7.85 13.20
CA LYS A 141 -1.55 -6.51 12.58
C LYS A 141 -2.07 -6.54 11.15
N LEU A 142 -1.70 -7.52 10.33
CA LEU A 142 -2.26 -7.70 8.98
C LEU A 142 -3.76 -7.97 9.02
N TYR A 143 -4.21 -8.78 9.98
CA TYR A 143 -5.64 -9.01 10.23
C TYR A 143 -6.36 -7.70 10.57
N GLN A 144 -5.84 -6.93 11.52
CA GLN A 144 -6.42 -5.63 11.87
C GLN A 144 -6.42 -4.66 10.70
N THR A 145 -5.36 -4.66 9.87
CA THR A 145 -5.28 -3.86 8.65
C THR A 145 -6.39 -4.23 7.68
N ARG A 146 -6.61 -5.53 7.45
CA ARG A 146 -7.69 -6.03 6.59
C ARG A 146 -9.07 -5.63 7.14
N GLU A 147 -9.32 -5.85 8.42
CA GLU A 147 -10.62 -5.56 9.04
C GLU A 147 -10.91 -4.05 9.11
N ARG A 148 -9.91 -3.20 9.39
CA ARG A 148 -10.06 -1.74 9.37
C ARG A 148 -10.50 -1.28 8.00
N VAL A 149 -9.82 -1.73 6.95
CA VAL A 149 -10.17 -1.38 5.56
C VAL A 149 -11.54 -1.94 5.18
N ARG A 150 -11.90 -3.15 5.62
CA ARG A 150 -13.24 -3.72 5.40
C ARG A 150 -14.34 -2.89 6.05
N GLN A 151 -14.12 -2.40 7.28
CA GLN A 151 -15.07 -1.52 7.98
C GLN A 151 -15.20 -0.17 7.29
N LEU A 152 -14.08 0.44 6.88
CA LEU A 152 -14.07 1.70 6.11
C LEU A 152 -14.84 1.56 4.79
N LEU A 153 -14.64 0.46 4.06
CA LEU A 153 -15.35 0.21 2.80
C LEU A 153 -16.85 -0.04 3.00
N ALA A 154 -17.26 -0.63 4.13
CA ALA A 154 -18.67 -0.96 4.39
C ALA A 154 -19.45 0.20 5.04
N HIS A 155 -18.79 1.02 5.86
CA HIS A 155 -19.45 1.97 6.77
C HIS A 155 -18.81 3.36 6.79
N GLY A 156 -17.69 3.59 6.10
CA GLY A 156 -16.94 4.84 6.12
C GLY A 156 -16.13 5.12 7.39
N ILE A 157 -16.36 4.34 8.46
CA ILE A 157 -15.69 4.47 9.77
C ILE A 157 -15.20 3.11 10.26
N SER A 158 -14.20 3.12 11.15
CA SER A 158 -13.65 1.92 11.78
C SER A 158 -13.24 2.19 13.23
N ASP A 159 -13.62 1.29 14.12
CA ASP A 159 -13.24 1.31 15.55
C ASP A 159 -11.82 0.79 15.80
N ILE A 160 -11.18 0.20 14.78
CA ILE A 160 -9.82 -0.34 14.89
C ILE A 160 -8.84 0.83 14.83
N PRO A 161 -8.04 1.10 15.87
CA PRO A 161 -7.14 2.26 15.91
C PRO A 161 -5.99 2.13 14.91
N GLU A 162 -5.40 3.26 14.49
CA GLU A 162 -4.33 3.27 13.49
C GLU A 162 -3.05 2.57 13.96
N GLU A 163 -2.78 2.61 15.26
CA GLU A 163 -1.62 1.97 15.87
C GLU A 163 -1.69 0.42 15.80
N ALA A 164 -2.88 -0.13 15.59
CA ALA A 164 -3.10 -1.57 15.45
C ALA A 164 -2.92 -2.08 14.01
N VAL A 165 -2.71 -1.20 13.03
CA VAL A 165 -2.60 -1.56 11.60
C VAL A 165 -1.25 -1.14 11.00
N PHE A 166 -0.96 -1.63 9.79
CA PHE A 166 0.13 -1.10 8.98
C PHE A 166 -0.36 0.09 8.15
N THR A 167 0.18 1.28 8.42
CA THR A 167 -0.13 2.51 7.67
C THR A 167 0.86 2.76 6.54
N ASN A 168 2.12 2.40 6.73
CA ASN A 168 3.18 2.47 5.72
C ASN A 168 3.93 1.15 5.56
N VAL A 169 4.68 1.03 4.45
CA VAL A 169 5.37 -0.22 4.08
C VAL A 169 6.58 -0.49 4.96
N GLU A 170 7.22 0.54 5.48
CA GLU A 170 8.40 0.45 6.35
C GLU A 170 8.07 -0.23 7.68
N GLN A 171 6.91 0.10 8.27
CA GLN A 171 6.39 -0.59 9.47
C GLN A 171 6.21 -2.09 9.22
N PHE A 172 5.81 -2.48 8.02
CA PHE A 172 5.60 -3.88 7.65
C PHE A 172 6.92 -4.59 7.33
N LEU A 173 7.86 -3.90 6.69
CA LEU A 173 9.19 -4.43 6.37
C LEU A 173 10.07 -4.63 7.62
N GLU A 174 10.04 -3.71 8.60
CA GLU A 174 10.92 -3.74 9.78
C GLU A 174 11.00 -5.11 10.48
N PRO A 175 9.89 -5.77 10.85
CA PRO A 175 9.96 -7.08 11.50
C PRO A 175 10.45 -8.19 10.57
N LEU A 176 10.19 -8.09 9.26
CA LEU A 176 10.65 -9.07 8.28
C LEU A 176 12.16 -8.97 8.04
N GLU A 177 12.67 -7.74 7.96
CA GLU A 177 14.09 -7.44 7.86
C GLU A 177 14.85 -7.84 9.13
N LEU A 178 14.23 -7.65 10.31
CA LEU A 178 14.74 -8.17 11.59
C LEU A 178 14.91 -9.69 11.55
N CYS A 179 13.90 -10.42 11.08
CA CYS A 179 13.99 -11.86 10.86
C CYS A 179 15.12 -12.22 9.87
N TYR A 180 15.23 -11.50 8.75
CA TYR A 180 16.23 -11.77 7.70
C TYR A 180 17.66 -11.57 8.24
N ARG A 181 17.93 -10.45 8.92
CA ARG A 181 19.26 -10.16 9.49
C ARG A 181 19.63 -11.14 10.61
N SER A 182 18.67 -11.52 11.46
CA SER A 182 18.88 -12.53 12.51
C SER A 182 19.28 -13.87 11.91
N LEU A 183 18.56 -14.38 10.92
CA LEU A 183 18.91 -15.64 10.25
C LEU A 183 20.30 -15.60 9.61
N CYS A 184 20.62 -14.50 8.92
CA CYS A 184 21.96 -14.32 8.36
C CYS A 184 23.04 -14.35 9.44
N SER A 185 22.82 -13.70 10.59
CA SER A 185 23.78 -13.65 11.71
C SER A 185 23.98 -15.01 12.39
N CYS A 186 22.97 -15.88 12.37
CA CYS A 186 23.03 -17.24 12.93
C CYS A 186 23.61 -18.28 11.97
N GLY A 187 24.02 -17.88 10.75
CA GLY A 187 24.52 -18.79 9.72
C GLY A 187 23.43 -19.42 8.85
N ASP A 188 22.17 -19.03 9.04
CA ASP A 188 20.99 -19.57 8.35
C ASP A 188 20.59 -18.74 7.12
N ARG A 189 21.55 -18.10 6.43
CA ARG A 189 21.28 -17.29 5.23
C ARG A 189 20.57 -18.10 4.14
N ALA A 190 20.85 -19.39 4.00
CA ALA A 190 20.15 -20.25 3.03
C ALA A 190 18.63 -20.34 3.30
N ILE A 191 18.22 -20.29 4.58
CA ILE A 191 16.81 -20.24 4.98
C ILE A 191 16.24 -18.84 4.72
N ALA A 192 17.00 -17.78 5.09
CA ALA A 192 16.61 -16.40 4.87
C ALA A 192 16.35 -16.10 3.38
N ASP A 193 17.20 -16.63 2.50
CA ASP A 193 17.10 -16.52 1.04
C ASP A 193 15.97 -17.38 0.44
N GLY A 194 15.27 -18.18 1.25
CA GLY A 194 14.10 -18.97 0.89
C GLY A 194 12.82 -18.12 0.87
N SER A 195 11.75 -18.61 1.49
CA SER A 195 10.42 -18.00 1.46
C SER A 195 10.38 -16.59 2.04
N LEU A 196 11.25 -16.27 3.01
CA LEU A 196 11.32 -14.92 3.57
C LEU A 196 11.80 -13.88 2.54
N LEU A 197 12.83 -14.20 1.74
CA LEU A 197 13.30 -13.31 0.68
C LEU A 197 12.24 -13.10 -0.41
N ASP A 198 11.45 -14.14 -0.73
CA ASP A 198 10.32 -13.97 -1.65
C ASP A 198 9.27 -13.03 -1.06
N PHE A 199 8.97 -13.19 0.23
CA PHE A 199 8.02 -12.33 0.93
C PHE A 199 8.49 -10.87 0.98
N LEU A 200 9.76 -10.62 1.31
CA LEU A 200 10.37 -9.28 1.27
C LEU A 200 10.28 -8.64 -0.13
N ARG A 201 10.53 -9.41 -1.18
CA ARG A 201 10.40 -8.96 -2.57
C ARG A 201 8.96 -8.66 -2.95
N GLN A 202 8.00 -9.46 -2.47
CA GLN A 202 6.57 -9.21 -2.68
C GLN A 202 6.15 -7.91 -1.98
N VAL A 203 6.53 -7.70 -0.73
CA VAL A 203 6.24 -6.45 0.00
C VAL A 203 6.83 -5.24 -0.73
N SER A 204 8.06 -5.34 -1.22
CA SER A 204 8.71 -4.26 -1.97
C SER A 204 8.11 -4.00 -3.35
N THR A 205 7.54 -5.03 -3.99
CA THR A 205 6.92 -4.92 -5.32
C THR A 205 5.50 -4.35 -5.21
N PHE A 206 4.72 -4.86 -4.27
CA PHE A 206 3.27 -4.64 -4.21
C PHE A 206 2.85 -3.63 -3.14
N GLY A 207 3.73 -3.35 -2.17
CA GLY A 207 3.43 -2.47 -1.04
C GLY A 207 2.16 -2.90 -0.29
N LEU A 208 1.45 -1.94 0.27
CA LEU A 208 0.17 -2.17 0.98
C LEU A 208 -1.07 -2.04 0.08
N SER A 209 -0.90 -1.95 -1.25
CA SER A 209 -2.02 -1.67 -2.16
C SER A 209 -2.02 -2.51 -3.43
N LEU A 210 -1.08 -3.44 -3.61
CA LEU A 210 -0.85 -4.24 -4.84
C LEU A 210 -0.45 -3.40 -6.07
N VAL A 211 -1.25 -2.39 -6.40
CA VAL A 211 -1.08 -1.47 -7.51
C VAL A 211 -1.21 -0.02 -7.03
N ARG A 212 -0.54 0.90 -7.72
CA ARG A 212 -0.84 2.34 -7.61
C ARG A 212 -1.98 2.69 -8.56
N LEU A 213 -2.90 3.55 -8.14
CA LEU A 213 -4.00 4.00 -8.98
C LEU A 213 -3.61 5.31 -9.67
N ASP A 214 -3.69 5.33 -11.00
CA ASP A 214 -3.53 6.58 -11.75
C ASP A 214 -4.89 7.27 -11.86
N ILE A 215 -4.89 8.59 -11.71
CA ILE A 215 -6.08 9.44 -11.89
C ILE A 215 -5.96 10.15 -13.23
N ARG A 216 -6.97 10.03 -14.08
CA ARG A 216 -6.99 10.65 -15.41
C ARG A 216 -8.28 11.37 -15.66
N GLN A 217 -8.19 12.62 -16.11
CA GLN A 217 -9.31 13.49 -16.45
C GLN A 217 -8.91 14.40 -17.63
N GLU A 218 -9.87 14.82 -18.46
CA GLU A 218 -9.59 15.71 -19.60
C GLU A 218 -9.26 17.15 -19.17
N SER A 219 -8.49 17.86 -19.99
CA SER A 219 -8.00 19.21 -19.66
C SER A 219 -9.11 20.27 -19.60
N ASP A 220 -10.16 20.12 -20.39
CA ASP A 220 -11.27 21.09 -20.43
C ASP A 220 -12.03 21.14 -19.09
N ARG A 221 -12.20 19.99 -18.43
CA ARG A 221 -12.81 19.91 -17.09
C ARG A 221 -12.03 20.70 -16.05
N HIS A 222 -10.70 20.68 -16.10
CA HIS A 222 -9.87 21.52 -15.23
C HIS A 222 -9.98 23.01 -15.60
N THR A 223 -10.07 23.32 -16.90
CA THR A 223 -10.29 24.68 -17.39
C THR A 223 -11.62 25.24 -16.89
N ASP A 224 -12.69 24.45 -16.88
CA ASP A 224 -14.00 24.85 -16.35
C ASP A 224 -13.96 25.21 -14.86
N VAL A 225 -13.25 24.40 -14.05
CA VAL A 225 -13.08 24.69 -12.62
C VAL A 225 -12.36 26.01 -12.42
N ILE A 226 -11.23 26.21 -13.11
CA ILE A 226 -10.45 27.44 -12.98
C ILE A 226 -11.24 28.65 -13.51
N ASP A 227 -11.96 28.49 -14.62
CA ASP A 227 -12.81 29.54 -15.18
C ASP A 227 -13.92 29.97 -14.21
N ALA A 228 -14.60 29.01 -13.58
CA ALA A 228 -15.59 29.26 -12.55
C ALA A 228 -14.98 30.02 -11.35
N ILE A 229 -13.78 29.65 -10.91
CA ILE A 229 -13.06 30.35 -9.85
C ILE A 229 -12.77 31.81 -10.26
N THR A 230 -12.19 32.02 -11.45
CA THR A 230 -11.84 33.37 -11.92
C THR A 230 -13.06 34.28 -12.09
N LYS A 231 -14.20 33.71 -12.54
CA LYS A 231 -15.47 34.42 -12.66
C LYS A 231 -16.05 34.78 -11.28
N HIS A 232 -16.02 33.85 -10.33
CA HIS A 232 -16.51 34.08 -8.96
C HIS A 232 -15.71 35.16 -8.22
N LEU A 233 -14.40 35.21 -8.45
CA LEU A 233 -13.51 36.23 -7.87
C LEU A 233 -13.55 37.57 -8.63
N GLU A 234 -14.36 37.68 -9.69
CA GLU A 234 -14.47 38.86 -10.55
C GLU A 234 -13.14 39.33 -11.18
N ILE A 235 -12.20 38.40 -11.40
CA ILE A 235 -10.88 38.67 -12.02
C ILE A 235 -10.82 38.35 -13.51
N GLY A 236 -11.91 37.81 -14.08
CA GLY A 236 -12.07 37.56 -15.51
C GLY A 236 -12.55 36.13 -15.81
N SER A 237 -12.40 35.71 -17.07
CA SER A 237 -12.69 34.34 -17.52
C SER A 237 -11.40 33.69 -17.99
N TYR A 238 -10.87 32.74 -17.21
CA TYR A 238 -9.69 31.95 -17.56
C TYR A 238 -9.80 31.29 -18.95
N ARG A 239 -11.01 30.85 -19.32
CA ARG A 239 -11.28 30.21 -20.62
C ARG A 239 -10.99 31.17 -21.79
N GLU A 240 -11.23 32.46 -21.62
CA GLU A 240 -11.02 33.49 -22.65
C GLU A 240 -9.58 34.02 -22.70
N TRP A 241 -8.75 33.72 -21.72
CA TRP A 241 -7.36 34.16 -21.68
C TRP A 241 -6.50 33.44 -22.72
N SER A 242 -5.50 34.15 -23.26
CA SER A 242 -4.45 33.53 -24.06
C SER A 242 -3.61 32.58 -23.19
N GLU A 243 -2.89 31.67 -23.83
CA GLU A 243 -2.04 30.70 -23.14
C GLU A 243 -0.98 31.40 -22.26
N GLU A 244 -0.37 32.49 -22.74
CA GLU A 244 0.62 33.25 -21.99
C GLU A 244 0.02 33.85 -20.72
N LYS A 245 -1.19 34.41 -20.81
CA LYS A 245 -1.90 34.98 -19.67
C LYS A 245 -2.34 33.91 -18.67
N ARG A 246 -2.74 32.73 -19.13
CA ARG A 246 -3.05 31.58 -18.27
C ARG A 246 -1.81 31.17 -17.47
N GLN A 247 -0.66 31.04 -18.13
CA GLN A 247 0.60 30.70 -17.47
C GLN A 247 1.03 31.76 -16.45
N GLU A 248 0.99 33.04 -16.83
CA GLU A 248 1.34 34.15 -15.93
C GLU A 248 0.49 34.11 -14.65
N TRP A 249 -0.82 33.95 -14.79
CA TRP A 249 -1.73 33.88 -13.65
C TRP A 249 -1.51 32.62 -12.81
N LEU A 250 -1.39 31.45 -13.42
CA LEU A 250 -1.11 30.20 -12.71
C LEU A 250 0.20 30.28 -11.90
N LEU A 251 1.27 30.82 -12.49
CA LEU A 251 2.54 31.00 -11.80
C LEU A 251 2.44 31.98 -10.63
N SER A 252 1.68 33.07 -10.79
CA SER A 252 1.39 34.01 -9.71
C SER A 252 0.69 33.29 -8.54
N GLU A 253 -0.39 32.57 -8.79
CA GLU A 253 -1.14 31.85 -7.74
C GLU A 253 -0.32 30.70 -7.11
N LEU A 254 0.46 29.94 -7.89
CA LEU A 254 1.34 28.88 -7.39
C LEU A 254 2.48 29.39 -6.49
N SER A 255 2.95 30.62 -6.72
CA SER A 255 3.95 31.27 -5.87
C SER A 255 3.33 31.93 -4.62
N GLY A 256 2.03 32.18 -4.66
CA GLY A 256 1.24 32.75 -3.58
C GLY A 256 1.05 31.78 -2.41
N LYS A 257 0.79 32.34 -1.22
CA LYS A 257 0.40 31.58 -0.02
C LYS A 257 -1.07 31.78 0.36
N ARG A 258 -1.77 32.62 -0.39
CA ARG A 258 -3.18 32.93 -0.16
C ARG A 258 -4.03 31.78 -0.73
N PRO A 259 -4.98 31.22 0.04
CA PRO A 259 -5.95 30.28 -0.52
C PRO A 259 -6.77 30.93 -1.64
N LEU A 260 -6.99 30.20 -2.73
CA LEU A 260 -7.57 30.74 -3.96
C LEU A 260 -9.09 30.94 -3.87
N PHE A 261 -9.84 29.98 -3.32
CA PHE A 261 -11.31 30.05 -3.23
C PHE A 261 -11.82 29.47 -1.91
N GLY A 262 -13.02 29.91 -1.51
CA GLY A 262 -13.73 29.48 -0.30
C GLY A 262 -14.82 28.43 -0.56
N PRO A 263 -15.56 28.04 0.49
CA PRO A 263 -16.67 27.07 0.37
C PRO A 263 -17.86 27.62 -0.43
N ASP A 264 -17.91 28.92 -0.69
CA ASP A 264 -18.97 29.66 -1.37
C ASP A 264 -18.90 29.63 -2.90
N LEU A 265 -17.87 29.01 -3.49
CA LEU A 265 -17.74 28.85 -4.94
C LEU A 265 -18.97 28.09 -5.51
N PRO A 266 -19.72 28.66 -6.46
CA PRO A 266 -20.79 27.96 -7.16
C PRO A 266 -20.24 26.80 -7.99
N LYS A 267 -20.78 25.60 -7.81
CA LYS A 267 -20.31 24.37 -8.47
C LYS A 267 -21.42 23.74 -9.29
N THR A 268 -21.13 23.46 -10.56
CA THR A 268 -21.91 22.48 -11.33
C THR A 268 -21.55 21.06 -10.87
N GLU A 269 -22.33 20.05 -11.27
CA GLU A 269 -22.01 18.65 -10.96
C GLU A 269 -20.61 18.25 -11.47
N GLU A 270 -20.24 18.70 -12.66
CA GLU A 270 -18.92 18.44 -13.24
C GLU A 270 -17.77 19.14 -12.50
N ILE A 271 -17.99 20.36 -12.00
CA ILE A 271 -16.98 21.07 -11.18
C ILE A 271 -16.85 20.39 -9.81
N ALA A 272 -17.97 19.98 -9.21
CA ALA A 272 -17.98 19.26 -7.94
C ALA A 272 -17.20 17.95 -8.05
N ASP A 273 -17.44 17.15 -9.10
CA ASP A 273 -16.70 15.90 -9.35
C ASP A 273 -15.17 16.11 -9.41
N VAL A 274 -14.68 17.14 -10.11
CA VAL A 274 -13.23 17.42 -10.18
C VAL A 274 -12.68 17.80 -8.81
N LEU A 275 -13.34 18.71 -8.09
CA LEU A 275 -12.88 19.16 -6.77
C LEU A 275 -12.92 18.04 -5.72
N GLU A 276 -13.99 17.24 -5.72
CA GLU A 276 -14.16 16.09 -4.82
C GLU A 276 -13.15 14.97 -5.14
N THR A 277 -12.76 14.81 -6.40
CA THR A 277 -11.66 13.91 -6.76
C THR A 277 -10.36 14.31 -6.08
N PHE A 278 -10.00 15.59 -6.13
CA PHE A 278 -8.82 16.09 -5.44
C PHE A 278 -8.96 15.99 -3.92
N HIS A 279 -10.18 16.12 -3.39
CA HIS A 279 -10.44 15.87 -1.97
C HIS A 279 -10.11 14.42 -1.60
N VAL A 280 -10.62 13.44 -2.35
CA VAL A 280 -10.33 12.00 -2.12
C VAL A 280 -8.84 11.69 -2.24
N ILE A 281 -8.10 12.38 -3.12
CA ILE A 281 -6.64 12.19 -3.25
C ILE A 281 -5.88 12.72 -2.02
N ALA A 282 -6.41 13.74 -1.35
CA ALA A 282 -5.76 14.40 -0.22
C ALA A 282 -6.03 13.75 1.14
N GLU A 283 -7.07 12.90 1.23
CA GLU A 283 -7.42 12.09 2.41
C GLU A 283 -6.40 10.96 2.69
#